data_AF-I3SKG1-F1
#
_entry.id   AF-I3SKG1-F1
#
_cell.length_a   1.000
_cell.length_b   1.000
_cell.length_c   1.000
_cell.angle_alpha   90.00
_cell.angle_beta   90.00
_cell.angle_gamma   90.00
#
_symmetry.space_group_name_H-M   'P 1'
#
loop_
_entity.id
_entity.type
_entity.pdbx_description
1 polymer ?
#
loop_
_entity_poly.entity_id
_entity_poly.type
_entity_poly.pdbx_seq_one_letter_code
_entity_poly.pdbx_strand_id
1 'polypeptide(L)'
;MYEISDYDVVEFHKKLTSYWEKMVEDVEMKPKKEGAFFPTCWLYGGIIYRRMVEPLAIAQYYKEGGKDYVNKKRSKHFKKLEEQSRNAINELNITRKTNMKMILTRDSCFWAHVEEAILACNELKVVKDKEEVLKKLVEFEDYVYCLLKDYQVSSEIFLSQSSYMSWWKDYKAIKGRSYTSKLDNFMNDADKVKLYGLGAYEFP
;
A
#
# COMPACT_ATOMS: atom_id res chain seq x y z
N MET A 1 -17.12 -23.22 -6.31
CA MET A 1 -16.30 -22.12 -5.76
C MET A 1 -14.93 -22.73 -5.56
N TYR A 2 -13.94 -22.44 -6.40
CA TYR A 2 -12.60 -22.97 -6.20
C TYR A 2 -11.99 -22.19 -5.02
N GLU A 3 -11.80 -22.84 -3.89
CA GLU A 3 -10.93 -22.32 -2.83
C GLU A 3 -9.53 -22.26 -3.40
N ILE A 4 -9.11 -21.06 -3.80
CA ILE A 4 -7.72 -20.79 -4.16
C ILE A 4 -6.94 -20.94 -2.85
N SER A 5 -6.13 -21.99 -2.77
CA SER A 5 -5.23 -22.19 -1.63
C SER A 5 -4.13 -21.14 -1.68
N ASP A 6 -3.63 -20.69 -0.52
CA ASP A 6 -2.43 -19.85 -0.43
C ASP A 6 -1.24 -20.41 -1.24
N TYR A 7 -1.21 -21.73 -1.43
CA TYR A 7 -0.22 -22.42 -2.26
C TYR A 7 -0.19 -21.92 -3.70
N ASP A 8 -1.36 -21.73 -4.32
CA ASP A 8 -1.47 -21.29 -5.72
C ASP A 8 -0.97 -19.85 -5.86
N VAL A 9 -1.28 -19.00 -4.87
CA VAL A 9 -0.84 -17.59 -4.83
C VAL A 9 0.68 -17.49 -4.78
N VAL A 10 1.35 -18.35 -4.01
CA VAL A 10 2.82 -18.38 -3.93
C VAL A 10 3.45 -18.75 -5.27
N GLU A 11 2.85 -19.68 -6.02
CA GLU A 11 3.35 -20.05 -7.34
C GLU A 11 3.18 -18.90 -8.35
N PHE A 12 2.00 -18.27 -8.39
CA PHE A 12 1.77 -17.10 -9.24
C PHE A 12 2.69 -15.94 -8.90
N HIS A 13 2.89 -15.67 -7.61
CA HIS A 13 3.83 -14.65 -7.13
C HIS A 13 5.24 -14.88 -7.68
N LYS A 14 5.76 -16.12 -7.62
CA LYS A 14 7.08 -16.47 -8.15
C LYS A 14 7.18 -16.30 -9.66
N LYS A 15 6.20 -16.82 -10.40
CA LYS A 15 6.16 -16.72 -11.88
C LYS A 15 6.14 -15.27 -12.35
N LEU A 16 5.25 -14.46 -11.76
CA LEU A 16 5.13 -13.04 -12.11
C LEU A 16 6.40 -12.27 -11.74
N THR A 17 6.99 -12.55 -10.58
CA THR A 17 8.25 -11.92 -10.15
C THR A 17 9.36 -12.17 -11.15
N SER A 18 9.59 -13.43 -11.52
CA SER A 18 10.64 -13.78 -12.47
C SER A 18 10.43 -13.14 -13.86
N TYR A 19 9.18 -13.09 -14.33
CA TYR A 19 8.84 -12.42 -15.58
C TYR A 19 9.16 -10.92 -15.55
N TRP A 20 8.70 -10.21 -14.52
CA TRP A 20 8.88 -8.75 -14.45
C TRP A 20 10.31 -8.33 -14.13
N GLU A 21 11.07 -9.15 -13.40
CA GLU A 21 12.51 -8.95 -13.23
C GLU A 21 13.23 -8.98 -14.57
N LYS A 22 13.00 -10.04 -15.36
CA LYS A 22 13.58 -10.15 -16.70
C LYS A 22 13.14 -9.00 -17.61
N MET A 23 11.86 -8.63 -17.59
CA MET A 23 11.35 -7.52 -18.40
C MET A 23 12.00 -6.18 -18.05
N VAL A 24 12.24 -5.92 -16.77
CA VAL A 24 12.94 -4.70 -16.32
C VAL A 24 14.40 -4.73 -16.77
N GLU A 25 15.08 -5.87 -16.63
CA GLU A 25 16.46 -6.06 -17.11
C GLU A 25 16.57 -5.82 -18.63
N ASP A 26 15.68 -6.42 -19.43
CA ASP A 26 15.66 -6.27 -20.88
C ASP A 26 15.47 -4.80 -21.30
N VAL A 27 14.65 -4.03 -20.57
CA VAL A 27 14.47 -2.58 -20.81
C VAL A 27 15.70 -1.77 -20.41
N GLU A 28 16.38 -2.14 -19.33
CA GLU A 28 17.61 -1.47 -18.89
C GLU A 28 18.79 -1.73 -19.85
N MET A 29 18.82 -2.89 -20.51
CA MET A 29 19.85 -3.24 -21.50
C MET A 29 19.69 -2.52 -22.85
N LYS A 30 18.56 -1.87 -23.12
CA LYS A 30 18.34 -1.15 -24.38
C LYS A 30 19.33 0.02 -24.56
N PRO A 31 19.81 0.27 -25.79
CA PRO A 31 20.75 1.36 -26.04
C PRO A 31 20.12 2.71 -25.68
N LYS A 32 20.87 3.54 -24.95
CA LYS A 32 20.40 4.84 -24.41
C LYS A 32 19.81 5.80 -25.46
N LYS A 33 20.14 5.62 -26.75
CA LYS A 33 19.64 6.45 -27.87
C LYS A 33 18.14 6.27 -28.14
N GLU A 34 17.55 5.15 -27.77
CA GLU A 34 16.10 4.87 -27.93
C GLU A 34 15.28 5.19 -26.67
N GLY A 35 15.96 5.53 -25.57
CA GLY A 35 15.35 5.73 -24.26
C GLY A 35 14.97 4.42 -23.57
N ALA A 36 15.40 4.25 -22.30
CA ALA A 36 15.04 3.09 -21.49
C ALA A 36 13.64 3.27 -20.88
N PHE A 37 12.62 3.33 -21.72
CA PHE A 37 11.22 3.49 -21.32
C PHE A 37 10.39 2.28 -21.74
N PHE A 38 9.46 1.87 -20.87
CA PHE A 38 8.45 0.89 -21.25
C PHE A 38 7.49 1.50 -22.28
N PRO A 39 7.07 0.76 -23.32
CA PRO A 39 5.94 1.18 -24.12
C PRO A 39 4.68 1.28 -23.24
N THR A 40 3.77 2.19 -23.57
CA THR A 40 2.63 2.55 -22.72
C THR A 40 1.79 1.35 -22.26
N CYS A 41 1.56 0.34 -23.12
CA CYS A 41 0.81 -0.86 -22.75
C CYS A 41 1.51 -1.72 -21.68
N TRP A 42 2.85 -1.82 -21.74
CA TRP A 42 3.65 -2.54 -20.75
C TRP A 42 3.70 -1.78 -19.43
N LEU A 43 3.66 -0.45 -19.49
CA LEU A 43 3.66 0.41 -18.31
C LEU A 43 2.39 0.22 -17.46
N TYR A 44 1.21 0.08 -18.09
CA TYR A 44 -0.02 -0.29 -17.37
C TYR A 44 0.08 -1.68 -16.73
N GLY A 45 0.58 -2.68 -17.47
CA GLY A 45 0.81 -4.02 -16.93
C GLY A 45 1.73 -4.00 -15.70
N GLY A 46 2.81 -3.22 -15.75
CA GLY A 46 3.78 -3.08 -14.66
C GLY A 46 3.19 -2.38 -13.44
N ILE A 47 2.32 -1.38 -13.63
CA ILE A 47 1.60 -0.72 -12.54
C ILE A 47 0.69 -1.70 -11.82
N ILE A 48 -0.12 -2.48 -12.56
CA ILE A 48 -1.05 -3.44 -11.97
C ILE A 48 -0.28 -4.55 -11.26
N TYR A 49 0.74 -5.12 -11.91
CA TYR A 49 1.63 -6.11 -11.30
C TYR A 49 2.20 -5.62 -9.98
N ARG A 50 2.81 -4.43 -9.95
CA ARG A 50 3.40 -3.86 -8.73
C ARG A 50 2.35 -3.75 -7.61
N ARG A 51 1.17 -3.22 -7.91
CA ARG A 51 0.11 -3.02 -6.91
C ARG A 51 -0.51 -4.33 -6.40
N MET A 52 -0.48 -5.40 -7.19
CA MET A 52 -0.98 -6.72 -6.78
C MET A 52 0.06 -7.56 -6.03
N VAL A 53 1.30 -7.56 -6.52
CA VAL A 53 2.33 -8.54 -6.13
C VAL A 53 3.23 -8.02 -5.02
N GLU A 54 3.56 -6.72 -5.02
CA GLU A 54 4.43 -6.15 -3.98
C GLU A 54 3.83 -6.28 -2.56
N PRO A 55 2.50 -6.11 -2.34
CA PRO A 55 1.87 -6.45 -1.06
C PRO A 55 2.13 -7.87 -0.57
N LEU A 56 2.16 -8.85 -1.47
CA LEU A 56 2.43 -10.25 -1.13
C LEU A 56 3.89 -10.45 -0.72
N ALA A 57 4.83 -9.79 -1.41
CA ALA A 57 6.25 -9.80 -1.04
C ALA A 57 6.49 -9.14 0.33
N ILE A 58 5.77 -8.05 0.62
CA ILE A 58 5.78 -7.38 1.93
C ILE A 58 5.26 -8.33 3.01
N ALA A 59 4.10 -8.95 2.80
CA ALA A 59 3.51 -9.88 3.76
C ALA A 59 4.48 -11.02 4.13
N GLN A 60 5.14 -11.62 3.13
CA GLN A 60 6.14 -12.66 3.37
C GLN A 60 7.35 -12.13 4.16
N TYR A 61 7.83 -10.92 3.85
CA TYR A 61 8.98 -10.33 4.54
C TYR A 61 8.72 -10.07 6.03
N TYR A 62 7.56 -9.50 6.36
CA TYR A 62 7.20 -9.23 7.76
C TYR A 62 6.82 -10.51 8.52
N LYS A 63 6.26 -11.53 7.83
CA LYS A 63 6.04 -12.87 8.41
C LYS A 63 7.35 -13.52 8.89
N GLU A 64 8.46 -13.25 8.21
CA GLU A 64 9.80 -13.74 8.57
C GLU A 64 10.50 -12.87 9.64
N GLY A 65 9.82 -11.86 10.19
CA GLY A 65 10.38 -10.95 11.19
C GLY A 65 11.23 -9.81 10.60
N GLY A 66 11.09 -9.54 9.30
CA GLY A 66 11.69 -8.40 8.64
C GLY A 66 11.23 -7.06 9.23
N LYS A 67 12.04 -6.01 9.02
CA LYS A 67 11.74 -4.63 9.41
C LYS A 67 12.29 -3.68 8.36
N ASP A 68 11.60 -2.56 8.14
CA ASP A 68 12.01 -1.50 7.21
C ASP A 68 12.14 -2.02 5.77
N TYR A 69 11.05 -2.61 5.25
CA TYR A 69 11.00 -3.22 3.92
C TYR A 69 11.43 -2.25 2.82
N VAL A 70 10.92 -1.01 2.87
CA VAL A 70 11.09 0.01 1.83
C VAL A 70 12.58 0.30 1.57
N ASN A 71 13.38 0.38 2.64
CA ASN A 71 14.80 0.67 2.53
C ASN A 71 15.66 -0.58 2.39
N LYS A 72 15.35 -1.68 3.10
CA LYS A 72 16.25 -2.83 3.22
C LYS A 72 16.02 -3.96 2.24
N LYS A 73 14.78 -4.21 1.81
CA LYS A 73 14.43 -5.43 1.06
C LYS A 73 13.76 -5.17 -0.29
N ARG A 74 13.16 -4.00 -0.47
CA ARG A 74 12.43 -3.65 -1.68
C ARG A 74 13.28 -3.88 -2.94
N SER A 75 12.79 -4.74 -3.83
CA SER A 75 13.50 -5.18 -5.03
C SER A 75 13.78 -4.02 -5.98
N LYS A 76 14.81 -4.16 -6.81
CA LYS A 76 15.14 -3.17 -7.85
C LYS A 76 14.01 -3.01 -8.86
N HIS A 77 13.37 -4.13 -9.26
CA HIS A 77 12.35 -4.12 -10.30
C HIS A 77 11.11 -3.31 -9.87
N PHE A 78 10.66 -3.41 -8.61
CA PHE A 78 9.53 -2.62 -8.12
C PHE A 78 9.85 -1.12 -8.11
N LYS A 79 11.05 -0.75 -7.64
CA LYS A 79 11.53 0.65 -7.66
C LYS A 79 11.56 1.21 -9.08
N LYS A 80 12.04 0.41 -10.04
CA LYS A 80 12.15 0.85 -11.44
C LYS A 80 10.78 1.04 -12.10
N LEU A 81 9.87 0.09 -11.89
CA LEU A 81 8.50 0.19 -12.36
C LEU A 81 7.79 1.41 -11.77
N GLU A 82 7.99 1.69 -10.47
CA GLU A 82 7.45 2.89 -9.83
C GLU A 82 8.00 4.18 -10.44
N GLU A 83 9.32 4.28 -10.62
CA GLU A 83 9.98 5.44 -11.23
C GLU A 83 9.41 5.74 -12.62
N GLN A 84 9.32 4.73 -13.48
CA GLN A 84 8.78 4.90 -14.83
C GLN A 84 7.29 5.20 -14.83
N SER A 85 6.54 4.68 -13.85
CA SER A 85 5.12 5.00 -13.69
C SER A 85 4.89 6.47 -13.32
N ARG A 86 5.72 7.05 -12.45
CA ARG A 86 5.60 8.46 -12.04
C ARG A 86 5.82 9.40 -13.23
N ASN A 87 6.78 9.09 -14.09
CA ASN A 87 7.06 9.88 -15.30
C ASN A 87 5.88 9.84 -16.28
N ALA A 88 5.27 8.67 -16.50
CA ALA A 88 4.14 8.52 -17.43
C ALA A 88 2.81 9.06 -16.88
N ILE A 89 2.56 8.99 -15.56
CA ILE A 89 1.31 9.50 -14.95
C ILE A 89 1.23 11.03 -15.04
N ASN A 90 2.35 11.74 -14.96
CA ASN A 90 2.39 13.18 -15.18
C ASN A 90 2.06 13.56 -16.64
N GLU A 91 2.41 12.71 -17.60
CA GLU A 91 2.12 12.92 -19.02
C GLU A 91 0.68 12.55 -19.40
N LEU A 92 0.11 11.52 -18.76
CA LEU A 92 -1.16 10.94 -19.18
C LEU A 92 -2.40 11.59 -18.57
N ASN A 93 -2.27 12.56 -17.64
CA ASN A 93 -3.39 13.26 -17.01
C ASN A 93 -4.57 12.30 -16.71
N ILE A 94 -4.27 11.09 -16.21
CA ILE A 94 -5.30 10.05 -15.97
C ILE A 94 -6.05 10.52 -14.75
N THR A 95 -7.04 11.31 -15.08
CA THR A 95 -8.00 12.04 -14.30
C THR A 95 -8.37 11.28 -13.05
N ARG A 96 -8.06 11.94 -11.92
CA ARG A 96 -8.82 12.15 -10.67
C ARG A 96 -10.33 11.80 -10.60
N LYS A 97 -10.95 11.21 -11.63
CA LYS A 97 -12.39 10.94 -11.73
C LYS A 97 -12.77 9.73 -12.59
N THR A 98 -11.84 8.85 -12.98
CA THR A 98 -12.27 7.57 -13.57
C THR A 98 -12.74 6.66 -12.44
N ASN A 99 -14.07 6.61 -12.28
CA ASN A 99 -14.89 5.71 -11.47
C ASN A 99 -14.59 4.21 -11.71
N MET A 100 -13.35 3.79 -11.54
CA MET A 100 -13.03 2.41 -11.24
C MET A 100 -12.89 2.35 -9.73
N LYS A 101 -13.86 1.71 -9.06
CA LYS A 101 -13.66 1.09 -7.75
C LYS A 101 -12.21 0.63 -7.68
N MET A 102 -11.34 1.36 -6.99
CA MET A 102 -9.91 1.07 -7.01
C MET A 102 -9.73 -0.19 -6.16
N ILE A 103 -9.85 -1.35 -6.80
CA ILE A 103 -9.63 -2.66 -6.17
C ILE A 103 -8.21 -2.68 -5.57
N LEU A 104 -7.27 -2.00 -6.22
CA LEU A 104 -5.86 -2.01 -5.86
C LEU A 104 -5.38 -0.65 -5.35
N THR A 105 -4.79 -0.66 -4.16
CA THR A 105 -4.14 0.50 -3.54
C THR A 105 -3.04 1.06 -4.44
N ARG A 106 -3.02 2.38 -4.62
CA ARG A 106 -2.08 3.10 -5.50
C ARG A 106 -0.64 2.97 -5.03
N ASP A 107 -0.45 3.13 -3.73
CA ASP A 107 0.81 2.88 -3.04
C ASP A 107 0.97 1.38 -2.75
N SER A 108 1.90 0.75 -3.45
CA SER A 108 2.17 -0.68 -3.28
C SER A 108 2.95 -0.99 -2.00
N CYS A 109 3.58 0.00 -1.38
CA CYS A 109 4.25 -0.12 -0.09
C CYS A 109 3.32 0.18 1.10
N PHE A 110 2.04 0.45 0.88
CA PHE A 110 1.06 0.73 1.93
C PHE A 110 1.14 -0.27 3.10
N TRP A 111 1.15 -1.57 2.80
CA TRP A 111 1.22 -2.61 3.84
C TRP A 111 2.53 -2.59 4.61
N ALA A 112 3.65 -2.18 4.02
CA ALA A 112 4.90 -2.03 4.76
C ALA A 112 4.78 -0.90 5.79
N HIS A 113 4.13 0.20 5.44
CA HIS A 113 3.86 1.29 6.38
C HIS A 113 2.91 0.86 7.52
N VAL A 114 1.90 0.04 7.23
CA VAL A 114 1.02 -0.57 8.24
C VAL A 114 1.83 -1.43 9.21
N GLU A 115 2.69 -2.32 8.71
CA GLU A 115 3.49 -3.20 9.57
C GLU A 115 4.48 -2.41 10.46
N GLU A 116 5.13 -1.37 9.92
CA GLU A 116 5.96 -0.47 10.75
C GLU A 116 5.15 0.26 11.82
N ALA A 117 3.92 0.68 11.51
CA ALA A 117 3.04 1.31 12.48
C ALA A 117 2.58 0.32 13.58
N ILE A 118 2.33 -0.94 13.24
CA ILE A 118 2.05 -2.00 14.22
C ILE A 118 3.25 -2.23 15.14
N LEU A 119 4.46 -2.30 14.57
CA LEU A 119 5.70 -2.42 15.33
C LEU A 119 5.88 -1.23 16.30
N ALA A 120 5.61 -0.01 15.84
CA ALA A 120 5.63 1.19 16.67
C ALA A 120 4.58 1.14 17.81
N CYS A 121 3.37 0.66 17.55
CA CYS A 121 2.37 0.43 18.60
C CYS A 121 2.85 -0.60 19.64
N ASN A 122 3.45 -1.70 19.20
CA ASN A 122 3.99 -2.73 20.09
C ASN A 122 5.16 -2.20 20.93
N GLU A 123 6.00 -1.34 20.37
CA GLU A 123 7.08 -0.68 21.09
C GLU A 123 6.57 0.23 22.21
N LEU A 124 5.52 1.03 21.96
CA LEU A 124 4.91 1.90 22.96
C LEU A 124 4.19 1.14 24.09
N LYS A 125 3.67 -0.07 23.81
CA LYS A 125 3.09 -0.94 24.85
C LYS A 125 4.15 -1.40 25.85
N VAL A 126 5.40 -1.58 25.41
CA VAL A 126 6.53 -2.00 26.27
C VAL A 126 7.19 -0.79 26.94
N VAL A 127 7.42 0.29 26.20
CA VAL A 127 8.08 1.52 26.69
C VAL A 127 7.14 2.70 26.47
N LYS A 128 6.47 3.14 27.54
CA LYS A 128 5.39 4.14 27.48
C LYS A 128 5.84 5.54 27.05
N ASP A 129 7.12 5.85 27.12
CA ASP A 129 7.64 7.21 26.94
C ASP A 129 8.59 7.30 25.75
N LYS A 130 8.02 7.26 24.55
CA LYS A 130 8.73 7.51 23.29
C LYS A 130 7.94 8.48 22.43
N GLU A 131 8.07 9.77 22.74
CA GLU A 131 7.46 10.87 22.00
C GLU A 131 7.73 10.76 20.48
N GLU A 132 8.94 10.37 20.09
CA GLU A 132 9.31 10.14 18.69
C GLU A 132 8.51 9.02 18.02
N VAL A 133 8.18 7.94 18.75
CA VAL A 133 7.37 6.84 18.21
C VAL A 133 5.91 7.26 18.08
N LEU A 134 5.40 8.05 19.04
CA LEU A 134 4.07 8.65 18.94
C LEU A 134 3.96 9.60 17.74
N LYS A 135 5.00 10.39 17.47
CA LYS A 135 5.06 11.27 16.30
C LYS A 135 4.95 10.48 14.99
N LYS A 136 5.70 9.39 14.84
CA LYS A 136 5.61 8.50 13.67
C LYS A 136 4.21 7.92 13.46
N LEU A 137 3.51 7.58 14.54
CA LEU A 137 2.14 7.08 14.45
C LEU A 137 1.14 8.15 13.99
N VAL A 138 1.33 9.40 14.43
CA VAL A 138 0.52 10.54 13.96
C VAL A 138 0.79 10.83 12.47
N GLU A 139 2.06 10.79 12.06
CA GLU A 139 2.43 10.94 10.65
C GLU A 139 1.81 9.82 9.78
N PHE A 140 1.76 8.59 10.30
CA PHE A 140 1.11 7.48 9.61
C PHE A 140 -0.41 7.65 9.53
N GLU A 141 -1.06 8.13 10.59
CA GLU A 141 -2.49 8.48 10.57
C GLU A 141 -2.80 9.52 9.50
N ASP A 142 -2.02 10.60 9.43
CA ASP A 142 -2.19 11.65 8.43
C ASP A 142 -1.95 11.12 7.00
N TYR A 143 -0.95 10.25 6.82
CA TYR A 143 -0.70 9.55 5.56
C TYR A 143 -1.91 8.72 5.11
N VAL A 144 -2.49 7.92 6.00
CA VAL A 144 -3.69 7.12 5.69
C VAL A 144 -4.88 8.01 5.34
N TYR A 145 -5.12 9.07 6.12
CA TYR A 145 -6.23 9.98 5.86
C TYR A 145 -6.09 10.68 4.49
N CYS A 146 -4.87 11.08 4.10
CA CYS A 146 -4.61 11.65 2.78
C CYS A 146 -4.91 10.65 1.66
N LEU A 147 -4.48 9.39 1.80
CA LEU A 147 -4.77 8.35 0.81
C LEU A 147 -6.26 8.08 0.66
N LEU A 148 -7.00 8.09 1.78
CA LEU A 148 -8.46 7.93 1.78
C LEU A 148 -9.15 9.10 1.08
N LYS A 149 -8.75 10.34 1.39
CA LYS A 149 -9.33 11.54 0.77
C LYS A 149 -9.21 11.54 -0.75
N ASP A 150 -8.08 11.06 -1.26
CA ASP A 150 -7.82 10.97 -2.69
C ASP A 150 -8.30 9.65 -3.34
N TYR A 151 -9.01 8.78 -2.61
CA TYR A 151 -9.45 7.46 -3.06
C TYR A 151 -8.31 6.58 -3.60
N GLN A 152 -7.12 6.73 -3.02
CA GLN A 152 -5.90 6.03 -3.45
C GLN A 152 -5.70 4.68 -2.76
N VAL A 153 -6.56 4.31 -1.80
CA VAL A 153 -6.47 3.05 -1.05
C VAL A 153 -7.73 2.23 -1.19
N SER A 154 -7.56 0.91 -1.34
CA SER A 154 -8.69 -0.02 -1.48
C SER A 154 -9.51 -0.12 -0.19
N SER A 155 -10.81 -0.37 -0.31
CA SER A 155 -11.69 -0.61 0.85
C SER A 155 -11.39 -1.92 1.57
N GLU A 156 -10.57 -2.82 1.00
CA GLU A 156 -10.13 -4.06 1.63
C GLU A 156 -9.37 -3.83 2.95
N ILE A 157 -8.80 -2.64 3.14
CA ILE A 157 -8.15 -2.30 4.41
C ILE A 157 -9.14 -2.34 5.59
N PHE A 158 -10.44 -2.16 5.34
CA PHE A 158 -11.48 -2.15 6.39
C PHE A 158 -12.03 -3.53 6.73
N LEU A 159 -11.53 -4.60 6.10
CA LEU A 159 -11.90 -5.95 6.49
C LEU A 159 -11.52 -6.18 7.96
N SER A 160 -12.42 -6.82 8.72
CA SER A 160 -12.31 -6.93 10.18
C SER A 160 -11.04 -7.62 10.67
N GLN A 161 -10.45 -8.48 9.84
CA GLN A 161 -9.23 -9.23 10.14
C GLN A 161 -7.97 -8.64 9.46
N SER A 162 -8.06 -7.45 8.85
CA SER A 162 -6.91 -6.83 8.21
C SER A 162 -5.88 -6.34 9.25
N SER A 163 -4.60 -6.34 8.89
CA SER A 163 -3.55 -5.76 9.74
C SER A 163 -3.82 -4.28 10.03
N TYR A 164 -4.43 -3.55 9.08
CA TYR A 164 -4.82 -2.16 9.27
C TYR A 164 -5.86 -1.97 10.38
N MET A 165 -6.89 -2.84 10.44
CA MET A 165 -7.89 -2.78 11.50
C MET A 165 -7.29 -3.16 12.86
N SER A 166 -6.32 -4.08 12.87
CA SER A 166 -5.55 -4.39 14.08
C SER A 166 -4.75 -3.18 14.56
N TRP A 167 -4.03 -2.52 13.65
CA TRP A 167 -3.32 -1.27 13.94
C TRP A 167 -4.26 -0.20 14.50
N TRP A 168 -5.39 0.03 13.84
CA TRP A 168 -6.35 1.08 14.24
C TRP A 168 -6.86 0.87 15.67
N LYS A 169 -7.19 -0.37 16.03
CA LYS A 169 -7.61 -0.75 17.38
C LYS A 169 -6.52 -0.45 18.41
N ASP A 170 -5.30 -0.85 18.13
CA ASP A 170 -4.15 -0.62 19.02
C ASP A 170 -3.81 0.87 19.15
N TYR A 171 -3.83 1.59 18.04
CA TYR A 171 -3.57 3.02 18.00
C TYR A 171 -4.60 3.82 18.80
N LYS A 172 -5.90 3.52 18.64
CA LYS A 172 -6.96 4.12 19.46
C LYS A 172 -6.81 3.81 20.94
N ALA A 173 -6.38 2.61 21.30
CA ALA A 173 -6.11 2.26 22.70
C ALA A 173 -4.95 3.08 23.28
N ILE A 174 -3.88 3.31 22.50
CA ILE A 174 -2.73 4.14 22.90
C ILE A 174 -3.12 5.62 23.07
N LYS A 175 -3.88 6.16 22.12
CA LYS A 175 -4.31 7.57 22.14
C LYS A 175 -5.38 7.88 23.19
N GLY A 176 -6.15 6.87 23.59
CA GLY A 176 -7.19 7.00 24.60
C GLY A 176 -8.54 7.49 24.04
N ARG A 177 -9.57 7.44 24.89
CA ARG A 177 -10.98 7.68 24.49
C ARG A 177 -11.28 9.13 24.12
N SER A 178 -10.53 10.08 24.65
CA SER A 178 -10.70 11.51 24.35
C SER A 178 -10.03 11.94 23.05
N TYR A 179 -9.24 11.08 22.41
CA TYR A 179 -8.58 11.41 21.17
C TYR A 179 -9.57 11.39 20.01
N THR A 180 -9.68 12.55 19.36
CA THR A 180 -10.50 12.79 18.17
C THR A 180 -9.63 13.33 17.05
N SER A 181 -9.78 12.79 15.85
CA SER A 181 -9.10 13.24 14.65
C SER A 181 -10.04 13.13 13.44
N LYS A 182 -9.60 13.61 12.28
CA LYS A 182 -10.37 13.45 11.04
C LYS A 182 -10.52 11.98 10.66
N LEU A 183 -9.46 11.18 10.84
CA LEU A 183 -9.52 9.74 10.61
C LEU A 183 -10.44 9.07 11.63
N ASP A 184 -10.38 9.45 12.89
CA ASP A 184 -11.24 8.89 13.94
C ASP A 184 -12.74 9.14 13.66
N ASN A 185 -13.08 10.37 13.28
CA ASN A 185 -14.45 10.73 12.91
C ASN A 185 -14.96 9.97 11.68
N PHE A 186 -14.07 9.56 10.79
CA PHE A 186 -14.39 8.71 9.64
C PHE A 186 -14.55 7.24 10.06
N MET A 187 -13.58 6.71 10.79
CA MET A 187 -13.51 5.30 11.19
C MET A 187 -14.60 4.89 12.20
N ASN A 188 -15.08 5.81 13.03
CA ASN A 188 -16.14 5.54 14.01
C ASN A 188 -17.55 5.48 13.41
N ASP A 189 -17.70 5.82 12.13
CA ASP A 189 -18.98 5.80 11.43
C ASP A 189 -18.98 4.70 10.36
N ALA A 190 -19.66 3.61 10.68
CA ALA A 190 -19.76 2.45 9.80
C ALA A 190 -20.41 2.79 8.45
N ASP A 191 -21.29 3.79 8.40
CA ASP A 191 -21.96 4.18 7.15
C ASP A 191 -21.01 4.99 6.26
N LYS A 192 -20.12 5.81 6.83
CA LYS A 192 -19.03 6.45 6.06
C LYS A 192 -18.10 5.44 5.43
N VAL A 193 -17.71 4.40 6.17
CA VAL A 193 -16.84 3.32 5.65
C VAL A 193 -17.54 2.54 4.54
N LYS A 194 -18.83 2.24 4.68
CA LYS A 194 -19.63 1.60 3.60
C LYS A 194 -19.71 2.50 2.37
N LEU A 195 -20.03 3.78 2.54
CA LEU A 195 -20.10 4.74 1.44
C LEU A 195 -18.75 4.88 0.72
N TYR A 196 -17.64 4.84 1.46
CA TYR A 196 -16.30 4.82 0.88
C TYR A 196 -16.09 3.59 -0.01
N GLY A 197 -16.44 2.39 0.47
CA GLY A 197 -16.36 1.16 -0.33
C GLY A 197 -17.24 1.17 -1.59
N LEU A 198 -18.29 1.99 -1.60
CA LEU A 198 -19.14 2.24 -2.77
C LEU A 198 -18.62 3.37 -3.68
N GLY A 199 -17.58 4.10 -3.28
CA GLY A 199 -17.09 5.29 -3.99
C GLY A 199 -18.01 6.50 -3.88
N ALA A 200 -18.90 6.52 -2.87
CA ALA A 200 -19.95 7.52 -2.70
C ALA A 200 -19.72 8.46 -1.51
N TYR A 201 -18.62 8.29 -0.77
CA TYR A 201 -18.30 9.14 0.37
C TYR A 201 -17.46 10.35 -0.04
N GLU A 202 -17.87 11.55 0.35
CA GLU A 202 -17.09 12.76 0.13
C GLU A 202 -16.40 13.17 1.42
N PHE A 203 -15.07 13.21 1.41
CA PHE A 203 -14.29 13.69 2.54
C PHE A 203 -14.37 15.21 2.64
N PRO A 204 -14.54 15.77 3.86
CA PRO A 204 -14.40 17.20 4.09
C PRO A 204 -12.96 17.71 3.84
#